data_AF-A0A7S1BFA0-F1
#
_entry.id   AF-A0A7S1BFA0-F1
#
_cell.length_a   1.000
_cell.length_b   1.000
_cell.length_c   1.000
_cell.angle_alpha   90.00
_cell.angle_beta   90.00
_cell.angle_gamma   90.00
#
_symmetry.space_group_name_H-M   'P 1'
#
loop_
_entity.id
_entity.type
_entity.pdbx_description
1 polymer ?
#
loop_
_entity_poly.entity_id
_entity_poly.type
_entity_poly.pdbx_seq_one_letter_code
_entity_poly.pdbx_strand_id
1 'polypeptide(L)'
;ANLWCALSVRPLSLRRRVPSDLQPAAAAVLTLLLALPACVALFRKGQRKEQRLQDLLWGAAATGLAFFLASFQVHEKGILLPAAPLSLLYLEEPSFTIWFGVAAAWSLWPLMVVDRLAMAYFSTMGIFAVVAGGFLEELLPHAAPAAPRTGWRKWGHWTGAGSYALMGALHLAQPLLPPPARLPDLYPVLWSVAGCACFGCAWAATTAACMGFNENERARGKKRQ
;
A
#
# COMPACT_ATOMS: atom_id res chain seq x y z
N ALA A 1 -3.24 -2.62 -10.41
CA ALA A 1 -3.55 -1.63 -9.36
C ALA A 1 -2.74 -0.34 -9.52
N ASN A 2 -2.83 0.32 -10.69
CA ASN A 2 -2.10 1.56 -11.00
C ASN A 2 -3.10 2.73 -11.14
N LEU A 3 -2.72 3.97 -10.76
CA LEU A 3 -3.52 5.18 -10.94
C LEU A 3 -4.00 5.34 -12.39
N TRP A 4 -3.15 5.06 -13.38
CA TRP A 4 -3.54 5.13 -14.79
C TRP A 4 -4.64 4.14 -15.15
N CYS A 5 -4.65 2.97 -14.52
CA CYS A 5 -5.71 1.98 -14.70
C CYS A 5 -7.00 2.45 -13.99
N ALA A 6 -6.92 2.90 -12.75
CA ALA A 6 -8.07 3.38 -11.99
C ALA A 6 -8.73 4.63 -12.62
N LEU A 7 -7.93 5.59 -13.10
CA LEU A 7 -8.38 6.83 -13.73
C LEU A 7 -8.88 6.64 -15.18
N SER A 8 -8.64 5.46 -15.77
CA SER A 8 -9.19 5.11 -17.08
C SER A 8 -10.63 4.60 -17.02
N VAL A 9 -11.10 4.22 -15.83
CA VAL A 9 -12.51 3.84 -15.58
C VAL A 9 -13.41 5.07 -15.72
N ARG A 10 -14.62 4.88 -16.26
CA ARG A 10 -15.62 5.95 -16.35
C ARG A 10 -15.98 6.43 -14.93
N PRO A 11 -16.08 7.74 -14.69
CA PRO A 11 -16.29 8.82 -15.67
C PRO A 11 -15.01 9.55 -16.15
N LEU A 12 -13.85 9.28 -15.56
CA LEU A 12 -12.65 10.11 -15.76
C LEU A 12 -11.98 9.86 -17.12
N SER A 13 -11.96 8.61 -17.61
CA SER A 13 -11.46 8.20 -18.94
C SER A 13 -10.21 8.96 -19.40
N LEU A 14 -9.27 9.19 -18.48
CA LEU A 14 -8.12 10.10 -18.66
C LEU A 14 -7.24 9.67 -19.85
N ARG A 15 -7.11 8.37 -20.07
CA ARG A 15 -6.33 7.78 -21.18
C ARG A 15 -6.88 8.10 -22.57
N ARG A 16 -8.17 8.46 -22.68
CA ARG A 16 -8.78 8.92 -23.94
C ARG A 16 -8.63 10.44 -24.14
N ARG A 17 -8.31 11.19 -23.08
CA ARG A 17 -8.18 12.65 -23.12
C ARG A 17 -6.73 13.12 -23.31
N VAL A 18 -5.76 12.28 -22.95
CA VAL A 18 -4.31 12.59 -23.07
C VAL A 18 -3.73 11.86 -24.29
N PRO A 19 -3.07 12.55 -25.23
CA PRO A 19 -2.43 11.91 -26.38
C PRO A 19 -1.34 10.93 -25.96
N SER A 20 -1.22 9.82 -26.70
CA SER A 20 -0.32 8.69 -26.38
C SER A 20 1.11 9.09 -26.10
N ASP A 21 1.60 10.10 -26.81
CA ASP A 21 3.01 10.53 -26.77
C ASP A 21 3.34 11.29 -25.48
N LEU A 22 2.33 11.93 -24.87
CA LEU A 22 2.48 12.67 -23.61
C LEU A 22 2.23 11.80 -22.36
N GLN A 23 1.66 10.60 -22.51
CA GLN A 23 1.34 9.74 -21.36
C GLN A 23 2.59 9.32 -20.56
N PRO A 24 3.73 8.92 -21.19
CA PRO A 24 4.94 8.57 -20.45
C PRO A 24 5.52 9.77 -19.68
N ALA A 25 5.53 10.96 -20.30
CA ALA A 25 6.02 12.17 -19.68
C ALA A 25 5.14 12.60 -18.49
N ALA A 26 3.82 12.56 -18.65
CA ALA A 26 2.88 12.85 -17.57
C ALA A 26 3.01 11.87 -16.40
N ALA A 27 3.20 10.58 -16.68
CA ALA A 27 3.47 9.56 -15.67
C ALA A 27 4.80 9.79 -14.94
N ALA A 28 5.85 10.18 -15.66
CA ALA A 28 7.13 10.53 -15.04
C ALA A 28 6.99 11.73 -14.10
N VAL A 29 6.31 12.80 -14.54
CA VAL A 29 6.05 13.98 -13.71
C VAL A 29 5.23 13.62 -12.48
N LEU A 30 4.14 12.86 -12.63
CA LEU A 30 3.30 12.44 -11.50
C LEU A 30 4.09 11.57 -10.50
N THR A 31 4.90 10.63 -11.01
CA THR A 31 5.76 9.78 -10.18
C THR A 31 6.76 10.61 -9.38
N LEU A 32 7.40 11.59 -10.03
CA LEU A 32 8.31 12.51 -9.36
C LEU A 32 7.60 13.33 -8.29
N LEU A 33 6.40 13.87 -8.58
CA LEU A 33 5.62 14.63 -7.61
C LEU A 33 5.24 13.80 -6.37
N LEU A 34 4.88 12.53 -6.55
CA LEU A 34 4.55 11.62 -5.44
C LEU A 34 5.78 11.17 -4.65
N ALA A 35 6.95 11.04 -5.30
CA ALA A 35 8.19 10.65 -4.63
C ALA A 35 8.89 11.83 -3.91
N LEU A 36 8.74 13.05 -4.43
CA LEU A 36 9.39 14.27 -3.95
C LEU A 36 9.24 14.52 -2.43
N PRO A 37 8.05 14.43 -1.80
CA PRO A 37 7.92 14.71 -0.36
C PRO A 37 8.78 13.79 0.51
N ALA A 38 8.84 12.50 0.18
CA ALA A 38 9.67 11.54 0.91
C ALA A 38 11.17 11.81 0.70
N CYS A 39 11.58 12.09 -0.54
CA CYS A 39 12.97 12.44 -0.87
C CYS A 39 13.43 13.71 -0.16
N VAL A 40 12.61 14.76 -0.16
CA VAL A 40 12.92 16.04 0.51
C VAL A 40 12.98 15.86 2.02
N ALA A 41 12.07 15.08 2.60
CA ALA A 41 12.08 14.78 4.04
C ALA A 41 13.36 14.03 4.45
N LEU A 42 13.75 13.00 3.70
CA LEU A 42 14.98 12.26 3.90
C LEU A 42 16.22 13.13 3.75
N PHE A 43 16.28 13.97 2.72
CA PHE A 43 17.39 14.89 2.49
C PHE A 43 17.56 15.86 3.67
N ARG A 44 16.45 16.44 4.15
CA ARG A 44 16.47 17.35 5.32
C ARG A 44 16.92 16.65 6.60
N LYS A 45 16.47 15.41 6.84
CA LYS A 45 16.94 14.59 7.98
C LYS A 45 18.44 14.27 7.87
N GLY A 46 18.92 14.00 6.66
CA GLY A 46 20.33 13.82 6.34
C GLY A 46 21.18 15.04 6.69
N GLN A 47 20.75 16.24 6.27
CA GLN A 47 21.45 17.49 6.58
C GLN A 47 21.55 17.76 8.09
N ARG A 48 20.57 17.29 8.88
CA ARG A 48 20.55 17.43 10.34
C ARG A 48 21.35 16.36 11.09
N LYS A 49 21.92 15.36 10.39
CA LYS A 49 22.57 14.17 10.99
C LYS A 49 21.65 13.37 11.93
N GLU A 50 20.33 13.47 11.76
CA GLU A 50 19.32 12.76 12.56
C GLU A 50 18.85 11.46 11.90
N GLN A 51 19.62 10.90 10.97
CA GLN A 51 19.20 9.76 10.17
C GLN A 51 19.04 8.50 11.01
N ARG A 52 17.81 7.98 11.08
CA ARG A 52 17.53 6.64 11.59
C ARG A 52 17.28 5.72 10.41
N LEU A 53 17.68 4.45 10.55
CA LEU A 53 17.39 3.40 9.55
C LEU A 53 15.89 3.36 9.20
N GLN A 54 15.04 3.56 10.20
CA GLN A 54 13.59 3.60 10.10
C GLN A 54 13.10 4.64 9.09
N ASP A 55 13.67 5.85 9.14
CA ASP A 55 13.29 6.93 8.21
C ASP A 55 13.63 6.55 6.77
N LEU A 56 14.77 5.89 6.57
CA LEU A 56 15.19 5.37 5.27
C LEU A 56 14.22 4.30 4.76
N LEU A 57 13.77 3.38 5.63
CA LEU A 57 12.79 2.35 5.27
C LEU A 57 11.43 2.96 4.90
N TRP A 58 10.93 3.93 5.68
CA TRP A 58 9.70 4.65 5.37
C TRP A 58 9.80 5.42 4.05
N GLY A 59 10.93 6.09 3.81
CA GLY A 59 11.16 6.83 2.58
C GLY A 59 11.30 5.92 1.35
N ALA A 60 12.02 4.80 1.48
CA ALA A 60 12.14 3.80 0.42
C ALA A 60 10.79 3.14 0.08
N ALA A 61 9.96 2.87 1.09
CA ALA A 61 8.61 2.37 0.89
C ALA A 61 7.71 3.41 0.19
N ALA A 62 7.77 4.68 0.62
CA ALA A 62 6.99 5.76 0.03
C ALA A 62 7.37 6.02 -1.42
N THR A 63 8.67 6.05 -1.75
CA THR A 63 9.14 6.22 -3.13
C THR A 63 8.82 4.99 -3.98
N GLY A 64 9.02 3.78 -3.46
CA GLY A 64 8.63 2.54 -4.15
C GLY A 64 7.13 2.50 -4.48
N LEU A 65 6.28 2.94 -3.56
CA LEU A 65 4.83 3.07 -3.78
C LEU A 65 4.49 4.15 -4.80
N ALA A 66 5.20 5.29 -4.79
CA ALA A 66 5.02 6.33 -5.79
C ALA A 66 5.31 5.81 -7.22
N PHE A 67 6.41 5.07 -7.39
CA PHE A 67 6.75 4.42 -8.66
C PHE A 67 5.71 3.37 -9.07
N PHE A 68 5.27 2.53 -8.12
CA PHE A 68 4.24 1.52 -8.40
C PHE A 68 2.88 2.13 -8.76
N LEU A 69 2.48 3.23 -8.11
CA LEU A 69 1.18 3.84 -8.31
C LEU A 69 1.09 4.69 -9.57
N ALA A 70 2.15 5.42 -9.95
CA ALA A 70 2.08 6.47 -10.97
C ALA A 70 2.95 6.23 -12.21
N SER A 71 3.81 5.22 -12.23
CA SER A 71 4.63 4.95 -13.43
C SER A 71 3.77 4.47 -14.61
N PHE A 72 4.26 4.72 -15.82
CA PHE A 72 3.56 4.40 -17.06
C PHE A 72 3.51 2.88 -17.32
N GLN A 73 4.61 2.18 -17.05
CA GLN A 73 4.73 0.73 -17.22
C GLN A 73 4.98 0.07 -15.88
N VAL A 74 3.89 -0.28 -15.20
CA VAL A 74 3.96 -0.99 -13.92
C VAL A 74 3.51 -2.41 -14.13
N HIS A 75 4.41 -3.34 -13.82
CA HIS A 75 4.07 -4.75 -13.72
C HIS A 75 3.39 -5.02 -12.37
N GLU A 76 2.45 -5.95 -12.32
CA GLU A 76 1.72 -6.30 -11.08
C GLU A 76 2.69 -6.72 -9.95
N LYS A 77 3.74 -7.46 -10.31
CA LYS A 77 4.86 -7.87 -9.44
C LYS A 77 5.68 -6.70 -8.86
N GLY A 78 5.54 -5.49 -9.40
CA GLY A 78 6.27 -4.30 -8.93
C GLY A 78 5.94 -3.91 -7.49
N ILE A 79 4.82 -4.39 -6.92
CA ILE A 79 4.45 -4.15 -5.52
C ILE A 79 5.46 -4.73 -4.52
N LEU A 80 6.29 -5.70 -4.94
CA LEU A 80 7.35 -6.27 -4.11
C LEU A 80 8.46 -5.25 -3.78
N LEU A 81 8.65 -4.24 -4.63
CA LEU A 81 9.65 -3.19 -4.41
C LEU A 81 9.36 -2.39 -3.12
N PRO A 82 8.15 -1.83 -2.91
CA PRO A 82 7.81 -1.23 -1.62
C PRO A 82 7.55 -2.25 -0.50
N ALA A 83 7.20 -3.50 -0.82
CA ALA A 83 7.01 -4.53 0.21
C ALA A 83 8.31 -4.89 0.95
N ALA A 84 9.45 -4.88 0.26
CA ALA A 84 10.75 -5.22 0.84
C ALA A 84 11.17 -4.29 2.02
N PRO A 85 11.16 -2.95 1.90
CA PRO A 85 11.46 -2.08 3.04
C PRO A 85 10.36 -2.10 4.11
N LEU A 86 9.09 -2.37 3.74
CA LEU A 86 7.98 -2.43 4.71
C LEU A 86 8.00 -3.69 5.57
N SER A 87 8.47 -4.83 5.04
CA SER A 87 8.61 -6.07 5.82
C SER A 87 9.65 -5.92 6.93
N LEU A 88 10.71 -5.14 6.69
CA LEU A 88 11.72 -4.82 7.70
C LEU A 88 11.20 -3.93 8.83
N LEU A 89 10.06 -3.25 8.64
CA LEU A 89 9.40 -2.42 9.65
C LEU A 89 8.43 -3.21 10.55
N TYR A 90 8.37 -4.54 10.40
CA TYR A 90 7.44 -5.40 11.15
C TYR A 90 7.51 -5.22 12.67
N LEU A 91 8.70 -5.11 13.24
CA LEU A 91 8.87 -4.97 14.70
C LEU A 91 8.43 -3.61 15.24
N GLU A 92 8.30 -2.59 14.39
CA GLU A 92 7.94 -1.24 14.80
C GLU A 92 6.47 -0.94 14.58
N GLU A 93 5.94 -1.38 13.43
CA GLU A 93 4.56 -1.14 13.00
C GLU A 93 3.93 -2.45 12.48
N PRO A 94 3.79 -3.48 13.33
CA PRO A 94 3.34 -4.81 12.89
C PRO A 94 1.98 -4.76 12.22
N SER A 95 1.01 -4.02 12.78
CA SER A 95 -0.33 -3.92 12.21
C SER A 95 -0.36 -3.36 10.79
N PHE A 96 0.48 -2.36 10.50
CA PHE A 96 0.57 -1.79 9.15
C PHE A 96 1.27 -2.75 8.19
N THR A 97 2.40 -3.34 8.60
CA THR A 97 3.17 -4.26 7.78
C THR A 97 2.39 -5.53 7.45
N ILE A 98 1.66 -6.10 8.41
CA ILE A 98 0.79 -7.27 8.21
C ILE A 98 -0.30 -6.93 7.19
N TRP A 99 -1.02 -5.83 7.42
CA TRP A 99 -2.07 -5.38 6.51
C TRP A 99 -1.54 -5.15 5.10
N PHE A 100 -0.39 -4.46 4.96
CA PHE A 100 0.22 -4.21 3.67
C PHE A 100 0.65 -5.50 2.98
N GLY A 101 1.23 -6.46 3.72
CA GLY A 101 1.61 -7.76 3.19
C GLY A 101 0.41 -8.54 2.64
N VAL A 102 -0.70 -8.58 3.39
CA VAL A 102 -1.96 -9.18 2.93
C VAL A 102 -2.48 -8.45 1.69
N ALA A 103 -2.50 -7.11 1.69
CA ALA A 103 -2.96 -6.31 0.56
C ALA A 103 -2.11 -6.52 -0.71
N ALA A 104 -0.78 -6.63 -0.55
CA ALA A 104 0.15 -6.90 -1.65
C ALA A 104 -0.10 -8.27 -2.26
N ALA A 105 -0.16 -9.33 -1.44
CA ALA A 105 -0.47 -10.68 -1.90
C ALA A 105 -1.87 -10.76 -2.53
N TRP A 106 -2.87 -10.14 -1.90
CA TRP A 106 -4.24 -10.05 -2.40
C TRP A 106 -4.31 -9.41 -3.79
N SER A 107 -3.55 -8.35 -4.03
CA SER A 107 -3.53 -7.69 -5.35
C SER A 107 -2.94 -8.55 -6.47
N LEU A 108 -2.17 -9.59 -6.13
CA LEU A 108 -1.58 -10.55 -7.07
C LEU A 108 -2.50 -11.75 -7.33
N TRP A 109 -3.67 -11.83 -6.71
CA TRP A 109 -4.61 -12.94 -6.90
C TRP A 109 -4.93 -13.24 -8.38
N PRO A 110 -5.28 -12.26 -9.24
CA PRO A 110 -5.58 -12.53 -10.65
C PRO A 110 -4.42 -13.23 -11.38
N LEU A 111 -3.18 -12.84 -11.09
CA LEU A 111 -1.98 -13.46 -11.63
C LEU A 111 -1.80 -14.90 -11.14
N MET A 112 -1.99 -15.14 -9.84
CA MET A 112 -1.89 -16.48 -9.26
C MET A 112 -2.93 -17.44 -9.81
N VAL A 113 -4.13 -16.94 -10.17
CA VAL A 113 -5.16 -17.75 -10.84
C VAL A 113 -4.71 -18.17 -12.24
N VAL A 114 -4.13 -17.25 -13.01
CA VAL A 114 -3.60 -17.54 -14.36
C VAL A 114 -2.47 -18.58 -14.28
N ASP A 115 -1.59 -18.45 -13.30
CA ASP A 115 -0.47 -19.37 -13.10
C ASP A 115 -0.87 -20.69 -12.42
N ARG A 116 -2.15 -20.88 -12.06
CA ARG A 116 -2.70 -22.05 -11.35
C ARG A 116 -2.13 -22.26 -9.93
N LEU A 117 -1.71 -21.19 -9.27
CA LEU A 117 -1.15 -21.18 -7.91
C LEU A 117 -2.17 -20.86 -6.80
N ALA A 118 -3.48 -20.96 -7.07
CA ALA A 118 -4.53 -20.60 -6.12
C ALA A 118 -4.41 -21.29 -4.75
N MET A 119 -4.09 -22.60 -4.73
CA MET A 119 -3.91 -23.34 -3.48
C MET A 119 -2.72 -22.82 -2.66
N ALA A 120 -1.58 -22.60 -3.32
CA ALA A 120 -0.39 -22.07 -2.66
C ALA A 120 -0.64 -20.66 -2.09
N TYR A 121 -1.40 -19.83 -2.80
CA TYR A 121 -1.82 -18.51 -2.33
C TYR A 121 -2.63 -18.60 -1.01
N PHE A 122 -3.67 -19.43 -0.96
CA PHE A 122 -4.48 -19.55 0.26
C PHE A 122 -3.69 -20.19 1.42
N SER A 123 -2.87 -21.21 1.15
CA SER A 123 -2.02 -21.83 2.17
C SER A 123 -1.02 -20.84 2.76
N THR A 124 -0.32 -20.07 1.92
CA THR A 124 0.66 -19.08 2.40
C THR A 124 -0.01 -17.92 3.11
N MET A 125 -1.17 -17.45 2.64
CA MET A 125 -1.94 -16.41 3.34
C MET A 125 -2.43 -16.89 4.71
N GLY A 126 -2.88 -18.14 4.81
CA GLY A 126 -3.31 -18.76 6.06
C GLY A 126 -2.15 -18.93 7.05
N ILE A 127 -1.02 -19.48 6.59
CA ILE A 127 0.20 -19.59 7.41
C ILE A 127 0.65 -18.20 7.87
N PHE A 128 0.69 -17.23 6.96
CA PHE A 128 1.07 -15.85 7.30
C PHE A 128 0.12 -15.25 8.34
N ALA A 129 -1.19 -15.45 8.23
CA ALA A 129 -2.16 -14.95 9.21
C ALA A 129 -2.00 -15.60 10.59
N VAL A 130 -1.79 -16.92 10.65
CA VAL A 130 -1.56 -17.65 11.90
C VAL A 130 -0.25 -17.22 12.55
N VAL A 131 0.83 -17.17 11.77
CA VAL A 131 2.14 -16.74 12.28
C VAL A 131 2.10 -15.28 12.71
N ALA A 132 1.56 -14.37 11.89
CA ALA A 132 1.48 -12.96 12.24
C ALA A 132 0.55 -12.70 13.44
N GLY A 133 -0.55 -13.46 13.57
CA GLY A 133 -1.46 -13.37 14.71
C GLY A 133 -0.84 -13.91 16.00
N GLY A 134 -0.34 -15.15 15.96
CA GLY A 134 0.26 -15.81 17.13
C GLY A 134 1.59 -15.17 17.57
N PHE A 135 2.45 -14.78 16.63
CA PHE A 135 3.72 -14.12 16.92
C PHE A 135 3.52 -12.71 17.49
N LEU A 136 2.44 -12.01 17.12
CA LEU A 136 2.12 -10.70 17.69
C LEU A 136 1.71 -10.81 19.16
N GLU A 137 0.94 -11.84 19.53
CA GLU A 137 0.53 -12.09 20.91
C GLU A 137 1.70 -12.57 21.79
N GLU A 138 2.59 -13.39 21.24
CA GLU A 138 3.70 -13.98 22.00
C GLU A 138 4.92 -13.05 22.15
N LEU A 139 5.21 -12.18 21.18
CA LEU A 139 6.34 -11.25 21.21
C LEU A 139 6.05 -9.95 21.99
N LEU A 140 4.77 -9.56 22.13
CA LEU A 140 4.35 -8.31 22.78
C LEU A 140 3.59 -8.45 24.12
N PRO A 141 3.90 -9.38 25.06
CA PRO A 141 3.31 -9.30 26.40
C PRO A 141 3.92 -8.14 27.23
N HIS A 142 5.16 -7.70 26.92
CA HIS A 142 5.92 -6.72 27.72
C HIS A 142 6.62 -5.61 26.93
N ALA A 143 6.57 -5.63 25.59
CA ALA A 143 7.10 -4.53 24.80
C ALA A 143 6.11 -3.36 24.89
N ALA A 144 6.46 -2.32 25.64
CA ALA A 144 5.74 -1.06 25.60
C ALA A 144 5.56 -0.67 24.12
N PRO A 145 4.31 -0.55 23.61
CA PRO A 145 4.11 -0.35 22.19
C PRO A 145 4.81 0.94 21.79
N ALA A 146 5.88 0.82 21.01
CA ALA A 146 6.55 1.95 20.40
C ALA A 146 5.44 2.80 19.76
N ALA A 147 5.38 4.07 20.14
CA ALA A 147 4.23 4.88 19.79
C ALA A 147 4.16 4.98 18.26
N PRO A 148 3.09 4.52 17.61
CA PRO A 148 3.06 4.25 16.18
C PRO A 148 3.35 5.55 15.44
N ARG A 149 4.30 5.48 14.51
CA ARG A 149 4.70 6.60 13.65
C ARG A 149 3.67 6.86 12.57
N THR A 150 2.92 5.83 12.21
CA THR A 150 1.77 5.97 11.35
C THR A 150 0.53 6.37 12.17
N GLY A 151 -0.33 7.21 11.59
CA GLY A 151 -1.69 7.44 12.11
C GLY A 151 -2.58 6.21 11.97
N TRP A 152 -2.02 5.12 11.42
CA TRP A 152 -2.70 3.86 11.14
C TRP A 152 -3.33 3.26 12.39
N ARG A 153 -2.77 3.43 13.59
CA ARG A 153 -3.46 2.88 14.76
C ARG A 153 -4.79 3.57 15.12
N LYS A 154 -5.05 4.80 14.62
CA LYS A 154 -6.30 5.54 14.85
C LYS A 154 -7.34 5.38 13.72
N TRP A 155 -6.87 5.22 12.49
CA TRP A 155 -7.72 5.13 11.29
C TRP A 155 -7.67 3.73 10.64
N GLY A 156 -6.62 2.98 10.93
CA GLY A 156 -6.26 1.68 10.38
C GLY A 156 -7.16 0.53 10.81
N HIS A 157 -7.91 0.66 11.92
CA HIS A 157 -8.92 -0.36 12.24
C HIS A 157 -10.11 -0.25 11.28
N TRP A 158 -10.57 0.97 10.95
CA TRP A 158 -11.63 1.18 9.96
C TRP A 158 -11.14 0.92 8.53
N THR A 159 -9.96 1.44 8.15
CA THR A 159 -9.41 1.22 6.81
C THR A 159 -8.97 -0.23 6.62
N GLY A 160 -8.42 -0.86 7.66
CA GLY A 160 -8.05 -2.27 7.68
C GLY A 160 -9.27 -3.18 7.58
N ALA A 161 -10.25 -3.04 8.48
CA ALA A 161 -11.47 -3.85 8.45
C ALA A 161 -12.25 -3.68 7.12
N GLY A 162 -12.41 -2.44 6.67
CA GLY A 162 -13.05 -2.14 5.38
C GLY A 162 -12.31 -2.77 4.21
N SER A 163 -10.97 -2.71 4.21
CA SER A 163 -10.16 -3.35 3.17
C SER A 163 -10.26 -4.87 3.21
N TYR A 164 -10.20 -5.52 4.38
CA TYR A 164 -10.35 -6.98 4.50
C TYR A 164 -11.73 -7.45 4.07
N ALA A 165 -12.79 -6.70 4.42
CA ALA A 165 -14.15 -6.99 3.95
C ALA A 165 -14.24 -6.89 2.42
N LEU A 166 -13.67 -5.84 1.82
CA LEU A 166 -13.61 -5.69 0.37
C LEU A 166 -12.81 -6.83 -0.29
N MET A 167 -11.68 -7.20 0.30
CA MET A 167 -10.81 -8.26 -0.17
C MET A 167 -11.53 -9.62 -0.20
N GLY A 168 -12.24 -9.96 0.88
CA GLY A 168 -13.05 -11.17 0.98
C GLY A 168 -14.25 -11.13 0.04
N ALA A 169 -14.94 -9.99 -0.05
CA ALA A 169 -16.07 -9.82 -0.95
C ALA A 169 -15.66 -10.06 -2.42
N LEU A 170 -14.50 -9.57 -2.86
CA LEU A 170 -14.01 -9.81 -4.22
C LEU A 170 -13.59 -11.27 -4.47
N HIS A 171 -12.99 -11.94 -3.48
CA HIS A 171 -12.70 -13.39 -3.55
C HIS A 171 -13.97 -14.23 -3.68
N LEU A 172 -15.08 -13.83 -3.03
CA LEU A 172 -16.36 -14.52 -3.10
C LEU A 172 -17.15 -14.16 -4.36
N ALA A 173 -17.18 -12.88 -4.74
CA ALA A 173 -17.96 -12.42 -5.87
C ALA A 173 -17.46 -13.00 -7.21
N GLN A 174 -16.14 -13.05 -7.42
CA GLN A 174 -15.57 -13.52 -8.68
C GLN A 174 -16.02 -14.94 -9.11
N PRO A 175 -16.02 -15.97 -8.23
CA PRO A 175 -16.54 -17.29 -8.58
C PRO A 175 -18.06 -17.42 -8.50
N LEU A 176 -18.74 -16.65 -7.63
CA LEU A 176 -20.18 -16.81 -7.38
C LEU A 176 -21.07 -16.03 -8.35
N LEU A 177 -20.58 -14.92 -8.89
CA LEU A 177 -21.35 -14.01 -9.71
C LEU A 177 -20.68 -13.85 -11.08
N PRO A 178 -21.26 -14.37 -12.18
CA PRO A 178 -20.69 -14.17 -13.50
C PRO A 178 -20.68 -12.69 -13.87
N PRO A 179 -19.64 -12.19 -14.57
CA PRO A 179 -19.61 -10.81 -15.01
C PRO A 179 -20.79 -10.53 -15.95
N PRO A 180 -21.48 -9.38 -15.82
CA PRO A 180 -22.55 -9.00 -16.74
C PRO A 180 -22.02 -8.96 -18.18
N ALA A 181 -22.79 -9.41 -19.17
CA ALA A 181 -22.37 -9.47 -20.57
C ALA A 181 -21.91 -8.11 -21.16
N ARG A 182 -22.36 -6.99 -20.56
CA ARG A 182 -21.95 -5.63 -20.95
C ARG A 182 -20.57 -5.22 -20.42
N LEU A 183 -20.03 -5.93 -19.43
CA LEU A 183 -18.77 -5.64 -18.73
C LEU A 183 -17.97 -6.93 -18.49
N PRO A 184 -17.37 -7.53 -19.54
CA PRO A 184 -16.62 -8.79 -19.41
C PRO A 184 -15.40 -8.66 -18.47
N ASP A 185 -14.77 -7.48 -18.44
CA ASP A 185 -13.56 -7.21 -17.64
C ASP A 185 -13.86 -6.61 -16.26
N LEU A 186 -15.08 -6.78 -15.74
CA LEU A 186 -15.51 -6.17 -14.47
C LEU A 186 -14.56 -6.51 -13.31
N TYR A 187 -14.29 -7.79 -13.09
CA TYR A 187 -13.48 -8.22 -11.96
C TYR A 187 -12.03 -7.74 -12.05
N PRO A 188 -11.28 -7.93 -13.15
CA PRO A 188 -9.93 -7.37 -13.29
C PRO A 188 -9.86 -5.86 -12.98
N VAL A 189 -10.86 -5.09 -13.42
CA VAL A 189 -10.95 -3.67 -13.10
C VAL A 189 -11.19 -3.44 -11.61
N LEU A 190 -12.13 -4.16 -10.99
CA LEU A 190 -12.40 -4.04 -9.55
C LEU A 190 -11.16 -4.36 -8.69
N TRP A 191 -10.46 -5.47 -8.97
CA TRP A 191 -9.20 -5.81 -8.30
C TRP A 191 -8.17 -4.68 -8.44
N SER A 192 -8.03 -4.11 -9.63
CA SER A 192 -7.09 -3.03 -9.90
C SER A 192 -7.46 -1.73 -9.17
N VAL A 193 -8.73 -1.31 -9.18
CA VAL A 193 -9.19 -0.08 -8.52
C VAL A 193 -9.11 -0.21 -7.00
N ALA A 194 -9.60 -1.32 -6.44
CA ALA A 194 -9.55 -1.57 -5.01
C ALA A 194 -8.10 -1.68 -4.49
N GLY A 195 -7.22 -2.36 -5.24
CA GLY A 195 -5.79 -2.38 -4.93
C GLY A 195 -5.16 -0.99 -4.99
N CYS A 196 -5.49 -0.20 -6.02
CA CYS A 196 -4.98 1.17 -6.16
C CYS A 196 -5.39 2.05 -4.98
N ALA A 197 -6.62 1.91 -4.49
CA ALA A 197 -7.10 2.63 -3.31
C ALA A 197 -6.33 2.21 -2.05
N CYS A 198 -6.15 0.90 -1.82
CA CYS A 198 -5.36 0.39 -0.70
C CYS A 198 -3.92 0.92 -0.73
N PHE A 199 -3.25 0.83 -1.88
CA PHE A 199 -1.87 1.29 -2.02
C PHE A 199 -1.74 2.81 -1.99
N GLY A 200 -2.74 3.57 -2.43
CA GLY A 200 -2.81 5.02 -2.25
C GLY A 200 -2.88 5.40 -0.76
N CYS A 201 -3.71 4.70 0.02
CA CYS A 201 -3.75 4.86 1.49
C CYS A 201 -2.40 4.48 2.13
N ALA A 202 -1.78 3.38 1.68
CA ALA A 202 -0.47 2.96 2.14
C ALA A 202 0.61 4.02 1.84
N TRP A 203 0.60 4.59 0.64
CA TRP A 203 1.51 5.66 0.22
C TRP A 203 1.34 6.92 1.07
N ALA A 204 0.10 7.34 1.33
CA ALA A 204 -0.17 8.49 2.19
C ALA A 204 0.35 8.24 3.62
N ALA A 205 0.13 7.04 4.16
CA ALA A 205 0.60 6.66 5.49
C ALA A 205 2.13 6.62 5.59
N THR A 206 2.82 6.01 4.63
CA THR A 206 4.30 5.90 4.61
C THR A 206 4.95 7.27 4.40
N THR A 207 4.38 8.12 3.54
CA THR A 207 4.87 9.48 3.29
C THR A 207 4.69 10.35 4.53
N ALA A 208 3.52 10.28 5.21
CA ALA A 208 3.28 11.00 6.46
C ALA A 208 4.21 10.55 7.59
N ALA A 209 4.48 9.25 7.70
CA ALA A 209 5.45 8.70 8.65
C ALA A 209 6.87 9.18 8.36
N CYS A 210 7.30 9.16 7.10
CA CYS A 210 8.61 9.66 6.68
C CYS A 210 8.80 11.16 7.00
N MET A 211 7.77 11.98 6.80
CA MET A 211 7.78 13.41 7.11
C MET A 211 7.69 13.72 8.62
N GLY A 212 7.40 12.73 9.47
CA GLY A 212 7.30 12.93 10.92
C GLY A 212 6.05 13.71 11.36
N PHE A 213 5.01 13.77 10.54
CA PHE A 213 3.79 14.54 10.87
C PHE A 213 3.16 14.10 12.20
N ASN A 214 3.08 12.80 12.45
CA ASN A 214 2.44 12.26 13.65
C ASN A 214 3.30 12.43 14.92
N GLU A 215 4.63 12.49 14.79
CA GLU A 215 5.52 12.80 15.92
C GLU A 215 5.36 14.27 16.33
N ASN A 216 5.27 15.18 15.36
CA ASN A 216 5.08 16.60 15.58
C ASN A 216 3.72 16.95 16.21
N GLU A 217 2.63 16.30 15.78
CA GLU A 217 1.31 16.50 16.41
C GLU A 217 1.30 16.05 17.87
N ARG A 218 1.94 14.92 18.19
CA ARG A 218 2.04 14.42 19.57
C ARG A 218 2.86 15.37 20.46
N ALA A 219 3.98 15.87 19.94
CA ALA A 219 4.81 16.83 20.65
C ALA A 219 4.05 18.15 20.94
N ARG A 220 3.19 18.59 20.01
CA ARG A 220 2.31 19.75 20.21
C ARG A 220 1.18 19.48 21.22
N GLY A 221 0.59 18.29 21.22
CA GLY A 221 -0.44 17.90 22.18
C GLY A 221 0.07 17.86 23.62
N LYS A 222 1.28 17.32 23.85
CA LYS A 222 1.92 17.28 25.17
C LYS A 222 2.33 18.66 25.72
N LYS A 223 2.54 19.66 24.85
CA LYS A 223 2.87 21.04 25.28
C LYS A 223 1.63 21.89 25.64
N ARG A 224 0.42 21.42 25.33
CA ARG A 224 -0.84 22.12 25.60
C ARG A 224 -1.56 21.61 26.87
N GLN A 225 -1.09 20.51 27.44
CA GLN A 225 -1.46 20.02 28.76
C GLN A 225 -0.44 20.50 29.78
#